data_AF-A0AAE4C3X4-F1
#
_entry.id   AF-A0AAE4C3X4-F1
#
_cell.length_a   1.000
_cell.length_b   1.000
_cell.length_c   1.000
_cell.angle_alpha   90.00
_cell.angle_beta   90.00
_cell.angle_gamma   90.00
#
_symmetry.space_group_name_H-M   'P 1'
#
loop_
_entity.id
_entity.type
_entity.pdbx_description
1 polymer ?
#
loop_
_entity_poly.entity_id
_entity_poly.type
_entity_poly.pdbx_seq_one_letter_code
_entity_poly.pdbx_strand_id
1 'polypeptide(L)'
;MVDIIIPIYKEIPDRDDLISFSQVFHILGSYKITFIHPKSLSLDAYKDFNASFISFDDHYFKNIFGYNQLMMNVNFYKSFSEKYILIYQSDCFVFKDDLINWCKKNYDYIGAPWIRSSEHIPFFKLFFDKTIAKFKEMTNFKGNGKWQKNKSLLYNAVGNGGLSLRKREKFIEVLESIPEVVKIYLKPENTGQFYAEDVFFSIEPERNGIIFSKPNYKEACLFSIENKQEKAMNINKGELPFGCHRWNKEKDFWRPYFSKAGYSI
;
A
#
# COMPACT_ATOMS: atom_id res chain seq x y z
N MET A 1 14.13 2.06 -13.54
CA MET A 1 12.74 2.58 -13.64
C MET A 1 11.96 2.47 -12.33
N VAL A 2 12.22 1.45 -11.50
CA VAL A 2 11.52 1.17 -10.24
C VAL A 2 12.50 0.59 -9.22
N ASP A 3 12.40 1.04 -7.98
CA ASP A 3 13.06 0.43 -6.81
C ASP A 3 12.05 -0.42 -6.03
N ILE A 4 12.42 -1.65 -5.64
CA ILE A 4 11.60 -2.51 -4.78
C ILE A 4 12.08 -2.37 -3.34
N ILE A 5 11.19 -1.99 -2.44
CA ILE A 5 11.49 -1.64 -1.06
C ILE A 5 10.79 -2.60 -0.13
N ILE A 6 11.58 -3.31 0.69
CA ILE A 6 11.08 -4.30 1.62
C ILE A 6 11.35 -3.83 3.05
N PRO A 7 10.33 -3.40 3.81
CA PRO A 7 10.49 -3.08 5.23
C PRO A 7 10.72 -4.34 6.07
N ILE A 8 11.81 -4.36 6.85
CA ILE A 8 12.14 -5.43 7.78
C ILE A 8 12.40 -4.87 9.18
N TYR A 9 12.00 -5.64 10.20
CA TYR A 9 12.13 -5.23 11.60
C TYR A 9 12.35 -6.40 12.56
N LYS A 10 12.34 -7.65 12.06
CA LYS A 10 12.68 -8.85 12.84
C LYS A 10 14.15 -9.15 12.62
N GLU A 11 14.85 -9.55 13.68
CA GLU A 11 16.26 -9.95 13.55
C GLU A 11 16.39 -11.26 12.77
N ILE A 12 15.44 -12.18 12.99
CA ILE A 12 15.34 -13.46 12.29
C ILE A 12 13.98 -13.51 11.60
N PRO A 13 13.93 -13.60 10.25
CA PRO A 13 12.67 -13.75 9.53
C PRO A 13 12.04 -15.11 9.84
N ASP A 14 10.72 -15.12 10.01
CA ASP A 14 9.99 -16.38 10.20
C ASP A 14 9.76 -17.12 8.86
N ARG A 15 9.12 -18.29 8.93
CA ARG A 15 8.83 -19.09 7.75
C ARG A 15 7.99 -18.34 6.71
N ASP A 16 7.00 -17.56 7.14
CA ASP A 16 6.13 -16.84 6.22
C ASP A 16 6.92 -15.68 5.57
N ASP A 17 7.75 -14.97 6.33
CA ASP A 17 8.65 -13.94 5.79
C ASP A 17 9.60 -14.53 4.72
N LEU A 18 10.21 -15.69 5.01
CA LEU A 18 11.13 -16.38 4.08
C LEU A 18 10.45 -16.82 2.78
N ILE A 19 9.18 -17.22 2.83
CA ILE A 19 8.38 -17.52 1.63
C ILE A 19 8.22 -16.25 0.79
N SER A 20 7.77 -15.16 1.41
CA SER A 20 7.56 -13.88 0.74
C SER A 20 8.86 -13.32 0.14
N PHE A 21 9.98 -13.43 0.86
CA PHE A 21 11.28 -13.00 0.35
C PHE A 21 11.77 -13.88 -0.79
N SER A 22 11.78 -15.20 -0.60
CA SER A 22 12.20 -16.13 -1.67
C SER A 22 11.42 -15.87 -2.96
N GLN A 23 10.11 -15.61 -2.84
CA GLN A 23 9.27 -15.33 -4.00
C GLN A 23 9.61 -14.01 -4.68
N VAL A 24 9.78 -12.90 -3.94
CA VAL A 24 10.08 -11.60 -4.56
C VAL A 24 11.46 -11.60 -5.22
N PHE A 25 12.45 -12.27 -4.63
CA PHE A 25 13.76 -12.43 -5.27
C PHE A 25 13.71 -13.37 -6.47
N HIS A 26 12.86 -14.40 -6.46
CA HIS A 26 12.68 -15.29 -7.59
C HIS A 26 12.01 -14.60 -8.79
N ILE A 27 10.91 -13.89 -8.55
CA ILE A 27 10.10 -13.27 -9.62
C ILE A 27 10.65 -11.90 -10.04
N LEU A 28 11.14 -11.10 -9.10
CA LEU A 28 11.55 -9.71 -9.32
C LEU A 28 13.04 -9.46 -9.01
N GLY A 29 13.87 -10.51 -8.97
CA GLY A 29 15.30 -10.40 -8.66
C GLY A 29 16.13 -9.62 -9.68
N SER A 30 15.59 -9.34 -10.87
CA SER A 30 16.24 -8.49 -11.87
C SER A 30 16.13 -6.99 -11.59
N TYR A 31 15.26 -6.59 -10.66
CA TYR A 31 15.11 -5.20 -10.24
C TYR A 31 15.98 -4.92 -9.01
N LYS A 32 16.29 -3.64 -8.77
CA LYS A 32 16.96 -3.26 -7.53
C LYS A 32 16.03 -3.47 -6.34
N ILE A 33 16.40 -4.40 -5.46
CA ILE A 33 15.72 -4.65 -4.20
C ILE A 33 16.51 -3.98 -3.07
N THR A 34 15.81 -3.26 -2.20
CA THR A 34 16.38 -2.57 -1.04
C THR A 34 15.58 -2.94 0.20
N PHE A 35 16.26 -3.49 1.20
CA PHE A 35 15.70 -3.61 2.54
C PHE A 35 15.78 -2.27 3.27
N ILE A 36 14.68 -1.85 3.88
CA ILE A 36 14.66 -0.75 4.84
C ILE A 36 14.48 -1.30 6.24
N HIS A 37 15.25 -0.80 7.20
CA HIS A 37 15.32 -1.40 8.53
C HIS A 37 15.60 -0.38 9.65
N PRO A 38 15.30 -0.70 10.92
CA PRO A 38 15.72 0.14 12.04
C PRO A 38 17.25 0.10 12.18
N LYS A 39 17.86 1.21 12.62
CA LYS A 39 19.31 1.33 12.84
C LYS A 39 19.86 0.26 13.78
N SER A 40 19.06 -0.18 14.76
CA SER A 40 19.45 -1.22 15.72
C SER A 40 19.31 -2.66 15.21
N LEU A 41 18.75 -2.91 14.02
CA LEU A 41 18.56 -4.28 13.52
C LEU A 41 19.90 -4.95 13.16
N SER A 42 20.16 -6.15 13.69
CA SER A 42 21.19 -7.01 13.11
C SER A 42 20.75 -7.53 11.76
N LEU A 43 21.62 -7.44 10.76
CA LEU A 43 21.34 -7.84 9.39
C LEU A 43 21.84 -9.25 9.06
N ASP A 44 22.37 -10.00 10.03
CA ASP A 44 23.02 -11.29 9.79
C ASP A 44 22.13 -12.27 9.02
N ALA A 45 20.84 -12.37 9.37
CA ALA A 45 19.88 -13.24 8.70
C ALA A 45 19.47 -12.77 7.28
N TYR A 46 19.90 -11.58 6.87
CA TYR A 46 19.52 -10.95 5.61
C TYR A 46 20.69 -10.80 4.62
N LYS A 47 21.94 -11.06 5.04
CA LYS A 47 23.16 -10.81 4.24
C LYS A 47 23.23 -11.63 2.94
N ASP A 48 22.61 -12.80 2.92
CA ASP A 48 22.64 -13.70 1.77
C ASP A 48 21.66 -13.28 0.66
N PHE A 49 20.75 -12.34 0.93
CA PHE A 49 19.88 -11.78 -0.09
C PHE A 49 20.63 -10.73 -0.91
N ASN A 50 20.51 -10.81 -2.24
CA ASN A 50 21.09 -9.84 -3.17
C ASN A 50 20.31 -8.50 -3.16
N ALA A 51 20.45 -7.72 -2.08
CA ALA A 51 19.75 -6.46 -1.88
C ALA A 51 20.65 -5.35 -1.32
N SER A 52 20.24 -4.11 -1.55
CA SER A 52 20.78 -2.94 -0.84
C SER A 52 20.11 -2.81 0.54
N PHE A 53 20.74 -2.06 1.45
CA PHE A 53 20.22 -1.82 2.80
C PHE A 53 20.24 -0.32 3.10
N ILE A 54 19.11 0.19 3.62
CA ILE A 54 18.99 1.58 4.08
C ILE A 54 18.37 1.58 5.47
N SER A 55 19.06 2.18 6.43
CA SER A 55 18.56 2.31 7.80
C SER A 55 17.75 3.58 8.00
N PHE A 56 16.72 3.50 8.82
CA PHE A 56 15.98 4.64 9.35
C PHE A 56 15.87 4.53 10.87
N ASP A 57 15.46 5.60 11.53
CA ASP A 57 15.35 5.61 12.99
C ASP A 57 14.39 4.53 13.52
N ASP A 58 14.79 3.89 14.62
CA ASP A 58 14.11 2.72 15.17
C ASP A 58 12.62 2.93 15.45
N HIS A 59 12.23 4.15 15.83
CA HIS A 59 10.85 4.48 16.17
C HIS A 59 9.88 4.23 15.01
N TYR A 60 10.34 4.33 13.75
CA TYR A 60 9.52 4.06 12.57
C TYR A 60 9.07 2.60 12.45
N PHE A 61 9.77 1.67 13.10
CA PHE A 61 9.50 0.23 12.98
C PHE A 61 8.86 -0.37 14.25
N LYS A 62 8.60 0.45 15.28
CA LYS A 62 8.05 -0.03 16.56
C LYS A 62 6.56 -0.37 16.52
N ASN A 63 5.79 0.33 15.70
CA ASN A 63 4.34 0.17 15.59
C ASN A 63 3.80 0.84 14.32
N ILE A 64 2.50 0.68 14.07
CA ILE A 64 1.80 1.26 12.92
C ILE A 64 1.95 2.78 12.87
N PHE A 65 1.90 3.47 14.02
CA PHE A 65 2.05 4.92 14.04
C PHE A 65 3.44 5.36 13.57
N GLY A 66 4.50 4.69 14.05
CA GLY A 66 5.86 4.89 13.55
C GLY A 66 5.97 4.62 12.04
N TYR A 67 5.35 3.55 11.56
CA TYR A 67 5.37 3.22 10.13
C TYR A 67 4.68 4.32 9.30
N ASN A 68 3.54 4.84 9.76
CA ASN A 68 2.85 5.95 9.13
C ASN A 68 3.72 7.21 9.07
N GLN A 69 4.48 7.50 10.14
CA GLN A 69 5.44 8.61 10.15
C GLN A 69 6.50 8.43 9.07
N LEU A 70 7.03 7.22 8.87
CA LEU A 70 8.01 6.94 7.82
C LEU A 70 7.40 7.11 6.43
N MET A 71 6.22 6.56 6.18
CA MET A 71 5.55 6.61 4.88
C MET A 71 5.06 8.02 4.50
N MET A 72 4.85 8.90 5.47
CA MET A 72 4.51 10.32 5.26
C MET A 72 5.71 11.26 5.44
N ASN A 73 6.94 10.73 5.43
CA ASN A 73 8.16 11.52 5.48
C ASN A 73 8.72 11.76 4.07
N VAL A 74 8.90 13.02 3.68
CA VAL A 74 9.51 13.39 2.39
C VAL A 74 10.90 12.77 2.22
N ASN A 75 11.69 12.70 3.30
CA ASN A 75 13.05 12.16 3.26
C ASN A 75 13.07 10.67 2.94
N PHE A 76 12.02 9.91 3.29
CA PHE A 76 11.91 8.52 2.87
C PHE A 76 11.93 8.40 1.34
N TYR A 77 11.12 9.20 0.65
CA TYR A 77 11.07 9.18 -0.82
C TYR A 77 12.34 9.75 -1.46
N LYS A 78 12.99 10.74 -0.84
CA LYS A 78 14.27 11.31 -1.31
C LYS A 78 15.45 10.35 -1.18
N SER A 79 15.35 9.30 -0.36
CA SER A 79 16.38 8.26 -0.26
C SER A 79 16.46 7.34 -1.49
N PHE A 80 15.51 7.44 -2.41
CA PHE A 80 15.44 6.62 -3.63
C PHE A 80 15.53 7.50 -4.87
N SER A 81 16.05 6.93 -5.96
CA SER A 81 16.32 7.67 -7.20
C SER A 81 15.34 7.34 -8.31
N GLU A 82 14.76 6.15 -8.30
CA GLU A 82 13.93 5.66 -9.39
C GLU A 82 12.59 6.41 -9.50
N LYS A 83 12.01 6.43 -10.70
CA LYS A 83 10.70 7.08 -10.94
C LYS A 83 9.61 6.47 -10.06
N TYR A 84 9.66 5.16 -9.89
CA TYR A 84 8.71 4.39 -9.11
C TYR A 84 9.35 3.70 -7.92
N ILE A 85 8.55 3.50 -6.89
CA ILE A 85 8.89 2.71 -5.72
C ILE A 85 7.78 1.67 -5.55
N LEU A 86 8.15 0.38 -5.50
CA LEU A 86 7.25 -0.69 -5.07
C LEU A 86 7.52 -0.99 -3.60
N ILE A 87 6.59 -0.66 -2.72
CA ILE A 87 6.61 -1.15 -1.33
C ILE A 87 6.10 -2.58 -1.33
N TYR A 88 6.87 -3.51 -0.76
CA TYR A 88 6.57 -4.93 -0.63
C TYR A 88 6.77 -5.35 0.84
N GLN A 89 5.68 -5.53 1.60
CA GLN A 89 5.76 -5.99 2.99
C GLN A 89 6.04 -7.50 3.08
N SER A 90 6.47 -7.98 4.26
CA SER A 90 6.90 -9.38 4.45
C SER A 90 5.76 -10.41 4.41
N ASP A 91 4.51 -9.94 4.39
CA ASP A 91 3.30 -10.72 4.14
C ASP A 91 2.69 -10.45 2.75
N CYS A 92 3.51 -9.95 1.81
CA CYS A 92 3.19 -9.91 0.39
C CYS A 92 3.65 -11.16 -0.36
N PHE A 93 3.04 -11.42 -1.53
CA PHE A 93 3.48 -12.46 -2.45
C PHE A 93 3.21 -12.02 -3.89
N VAL A 94 4.20 -12.09 -4.78
CA VAL A 94 4.05 -11.76 -6.20
C VAL A 94 3.91 -13.03 -7.04
N PHE A 95 2.91 -13.09 -7.92
CA PHE A 95 2.65 -14.29 -8.74
C PHE A 95 3.35 -14.27 -10.09
N LYS A 96 3.66 -13.07 -10.61
CA LYS A 96 4.22 -12.87 -11.95
C LYS A 96 4.95 -11.53 -12.04
N ASP A 97 5.91 -11.43 -12.95
CA ASP A 97 6.55 -10.16 -13.25
C ASP A 97 5.73 -9.35 -14.27
N ASP A 98 4.85 -8.49 -13.75
CA ASP A 98 4.14 -7.46 -14.52
C ASP A 98 4.58 -6.04 -14.12
N LEU A 99 5.69 -5.90 -13.39
CA LEU A 99 6.03 -4.64 -12.71
C LEU A 99 6.26 -3.49 -13.69
N ILE A 100 6.99 -3.74 -14.78
CA ILE A 100 7.22 -2.76 -15.86
C ILE A 100 5.90 -2.37 -16.55
N ASN A 101 4.97 -3.32 -16.72
CA ASN A 101 3.67 -3.05 -17.33
C ASN A 101 2.86 -2.08 -16.44
N TRP A 102 2.90 -2.28 -15.12
CA TRP A 102 2.28 -1.35 -14.17
C TRP A 102 2.94 0.03 -14.15
N CYS A 103 4.26 0.12 -14.21
CA CYS A 103 4.95 1.41 -14.35
C CYS A 103 4.56 2.15 -15.63
N LYS A 104 4.39 1.43 -16.75
CA LYS A 104 3.98 2.00 -18.05
C LYS A 104 2.57 2.59 -18.05
N LYS A 105 1.67 2.12 -17.17
CA LYS A 105 0.34 2.72 -16.97
C LYS A 105 0.40 4.16 -16.45
N ASN A 106 1.55 4.55 -15.89
CA ASN A 106 1.84 5.91 -15.46
C ASN A 106 0.93 6.46 -14.34
N TYR A 107 0.30 5.59 -13.56
CA TYR A 107 -0.43 5.99 -12.35
C TYR A 107 0.53 6.62 -11.32
N ASP A 108 -0.02 7.48 -10.47
CA ASP A 108 0.69 8.05 -9.34
C ASP A 108 0.71 7.05 -8.17
N TYR A 109 -0.38 6.31 -7.98
CA TYR A 109 -0.53 5.35 -6.90
C TYR A 109 -1.39 4.16 -7.31
N ILE A 110 -0.93 2.96 -6.95
CA ILE A 110 -1.72 1.73 -7.05
C ILE A 110 -1.35 0.75 -5.94
N GLY A 111 -2.36 0.10 -5.38
CA GLY A 111 -2.25 -0.95 -4.36
C GLY A 111 -3.57 -1.73 -4.30
N ALA A 112 -3.77 -2.51 -3.24
CA ALA A 112 -5.01 -3.28 -3.12
C ALA A 112 -6.24 -2.36 -2.92
N PRO A 113 -7.35 -2.58 -3.65
CA PRO A 113 -8.55 -1.76 -3.49
C PRO A 113 -9.38 -2.17 -2.26
N TRP A 114 -10.02 -1.19 -1.62
CA TRP A 114 -11.00 -1.46 -0.56
C TRP A 114 -12.37 -1.80 -1.15
N ILE A 115 -12.50 -3.03 -1.64
CA ILE A 115 -13.72 -3.55 -2.29
C ILE A 115 -14.92 -3.46 -1.32
N ARG A 116 -16.06 -2.94 -1.78
CA ARG A 116 -17.32 -2.94 -0.99
C ARG A 116 -17.85 -4.36 -0.75
N SER A 117 -18.48 -4.60 0.41
CA SER A 117 -19.08 -5.92 0.72
C SER A 117 -20.31 -6.19 -0.14
N SER A 118 -21.26 -5.25 -0.20
CA SER A 118 -22.44 -5.34 -1.07
C SER A 118 -22.24 -4.57 -2.38
N GLU A 119 -22.68 -5.14 -3.50
CA GLU A 119 -22.80 -4.46 -4.81
C GLU A 119 -24.11 -3.67 -4.91
N HIS A 120 -25.16 -4.12 -4.22
CA HIS A 120 -26.47 -3.49 -4.22
C HIS A 120 -26.59 -2.46 -3.10
N ILE A 121 -26.58 -1.21 -3.51
CA ILE A 121 -27.02 -0.06 -2.70
C ILE A 121 -28.14 0.59 -3.52
N PRO A 122 -29.31 0.91 -2.91
CA PRO A 122 -30.35 1.67 -3.60
C PRO A 122 -29.75 2.93 -4.22
N PHE A 123 -30.08 3.22 -5.49
CA PHE A 123 -29.52 4.36 -6.24
C PHE A 123 -29.56 5.67 -5.43
N PHE A 124 -30.65 5.88 -4.68
CA PHE A 124 -30.81 7.01 -3.77
C PHE A 124 -29.76 7.09 -2.68
N LYS A 125 -29.36 5.97 -2.05
CA LYS A 125 -28.32 5.96 -1.00
C LYS A 125 -26.92 6.16 -1.59
N LEU A 126 -26.64 5.65 -2.79
CA LEU A 126 -25.39 5.93 -3.50
C LEU A 126 -25.29 7.39 -3.94
N PHE A 127 -26.39 7.94 -4.44
CA PHE A 127 -26.51 9.35 -4.79
C PHE A 127 -26.32 10.20 -3.54
N PHE A 128 -27.05 9.94 -2.46
CA PHE A 128 -26.93 10.65 -1.17
C PHE A 128 -25.53 10.56 -0.57
N ASP A 129 -24.88 9.39 -0.59
CA ASP A 129 -23.50 9.24 -0.10
C ASP A 129 -22.52 10.04 -0.97
N LYS A 130 -22.72 10.08 -2.29
CA LYS A 130 -21.91 10.89 -3.21
C LYS A 130 -22.17 12.38 -3.08
N THR A 131 -23.42 12.82 -2.93
CA THR A 131 -23.75 14.24 -2.68
C THR A 131 -23.27 14.66 -1.31
N ILE A 132 -23.41 13.83 -0.27
CA ILE A 132 -22.84 14.09 1.05
C ILE A 132 -21.31 14.11 0.99
N ALA A 133 -20.66 13.18 0.28
CA ALA A 133 -19.21 13.18 0.13
C ALA A 133 -18.73 14.45 -0.58
N LYS A 134 -19.37 14.80 -1.71
CA LYS A 134 -19.04 15.99 -2.50
C LYS A 134 -19.35 17.29 -1.74
N PHE A 135 -20.44 17.33 -0.97
CA PHE A 135 -20.79 18.48 -0.12
C PHE A 135 -19.81 18.60 1.05
N LYS A 136 -19.41 17.49 1.68
CA LYS A 136 -18.40 17.45 2.76
C LYS A 136 -16.98 17.73 2.26
N GLU A 137 -16.71 17.49 0.98
CA GLU A 137 -15.48 17.83 0.27
C GLU A 137 -15.44 19.32 -0.10
N MET A 138 -16.59 19.90 -0.49
CA MET A 138 -16.74 21.33 -0.81
C MET A 138 -16.85 22.24 0.43
N THR A 139 -17.49 21.79 1.51
CA THR A 139 -17.47 22.51 2.78
C THR A 139 -16.11 22.26 3.42
N ASN A 140 -15.21 23.23 3.28
CA ASN A 140 -13.97 23.33 4.03
C ASN A 140 -14.23 22.92 5.49
N PHE A 141 -13.82 21.72 5.91
CA PHE A 141 -13.89 21.22 7.29
C PHE A 141 -12.93 22.00 8.22
N LYS A 142 -12.49 23.20 7.82
CA LYS A 142 -11.70 24.13 8.63
C LYS A 142 -12.49 24.47 9.90
N GLY A 143 -12.07 23.89 11.03
CA GLY A 143 -12.42 24.40 12.36
C GLY A 143 -13.11 23.44 13.32
N ASN A 144 -13.67 22.29 12.89
CA ASN A 144 -14.51 21.48 13.79
C ASN A 144 -13.85 20.26 14.45
N GLY A 145 -12.52 20.11 14.35
CA GLY A 145 -11.74 19.14 15.14
C GLY A 145 -12.09 17.65 14.96
N LYS A 146 -13.09 17.30 14.14
CA LYS A 146 -13.55 15.94 13.85
C LYS A 146 -13.33 15.64 12.38
N TRP A 147 -12.06 15.46 12.01
CA TRP A 147 -11.70 14.98 10.69
C TRP A 147 -11.90 13.46 10.59
N GLN A 148 -12.28 13.01 9.40
CA GLN A 148 -12.35 11.63 8.92
C GLN A 148 -12.97 10.55 9.83
N LYS A 149 -14.28 10.33 9.67
CA LYS A 149 -14.95 9.08 10.05
C LYS A 149 -16.03 8.70 9.05
N ASN A 150 -15.74 8.71 7.75
CA ASN A 150 -16.71 8.22 6.78
C ASN A 150 -16.12 7.13 5.88
N LYS A 151 -16.46 5.88 6.22
CA LYS A 151 -16.09 4.68 5.45
C LYS A 151 -16.58 4.74 4.00
N SER A 152 -17.60 5.54 3.69
CA SER A 152 -18.10 5.69 2.31
C SER A 152 -17.06 6.26 1.34
N LEU A 153 -16.10 7.03 1.85
CA LEU A 153 -15.02 7.65 1.09
C LEU A 153 -13.96 6.64 0.63
N LEU A 154 -13.77 5.58 1.42
CA LEU A 154 -12.79 4.52 1.13
C LEU A 154 -13.33 3.50 0.14
N TYR A 155 -14.65 3.45 -0.03
CA TYR A 155 -15.24 2.37 -0.77
C TYR A 155 -14.88 2.41 -2.27
N ASN A 156 -14.24 1.32 -2.73
CA ASN A 156 -13.69 1.18 -4.08
C ASN A 156 -12.59 2.21 -4.40
N ALA A 157 -12.02 2.86 -3.39
CA ALA A 157 -10.77 3.58 -3.52
C ALA A 157 -9.59 2.59 -3.42
N VAL A 158 -8.42 3.06 -3.83
CA VAL A 158 -7.19 2.28 -3.89
C VAL A 158 -6.38 2.56 -2.64
N GLY A 159 -6.21 1.54 -1.79
CA GLY A 159 -5.32 1.58 -0.63
C GLY A 159 -3.92 1.12 -1.00
N ASN A 160 -3.04 0.93 0.00
CA ASN A 160 -1.75 0.28 -0.26
C ASN A 160 -1.92 -1.23 -0.27
N GLY A 161 -2.65 -1.75 0.71
CA GLY A 161 -2.65 -3.14 1.13
C GLY A 161 -1.27 -3.79 1.09
N GLY A 162 -0.27 -3.20 1.77
CA GLY A 162 1.11 -3.69 1.95
C GLY A 162 1.99 -3.89 0.71
N LEU A 163 1.37 -4.02 -0.46
CA LEU A 163 1.97 -4.10 -1.78
C LEU A 163 1.49 -2.90 -2.59
N SER A 164 2.32 -1.87 -2.76
CA SER A 164 1.90 -0.65 -3.46
C SER A 164 3.00 -0.05 -4.33
N LEU A 165 2.63 0.36 -5.55
CA LEU A 165 3.49 1.07 -6.48
C LEU A 165 3.19 2.57 -6.41
N ARG A 166 4.24 3.36 -6.19
CA ARG A 166 4.17 4.80 -5.89
C ARG A 166 5.07 5.56 -6.85
N LYS A 167 4.54 6.59 -7.52
CA LYS A 167 5.34 7.52 -8.33
C LYS A 167 6.05 8.49 -7.40
N ARG A 168 7.37 8.31 -7.25
CA ARG A 168 8.19 8.94 -6.21
C ARG A 168 8.00 10.45 -6.13
N GLU A 169 8.17 11.13 -7.26
CA GLU A 169 8.07 12.60 -7.33
C GLU A 169 6.66 13.11 -6.97
N LYS A 170 5.60 12.38 -7.34
CA LYS A 170 4.24 12.79 -6.98
C LYS A 170 3.98 12.64 -5.47
N PHE A 171 4.55 11.63 -4.83
CA PHE A 171 4.46 11.48 -3.38
C PHE A 171 5.21 12.58 -2.64
N ILE A 172 6.37 13.01 -3.15
CA ILE A 172 7.10 14.18 -2.63
C ILE A 172 6.25 15.45 -2.78
N GLU A 173 5.73 15.71 -3.98
CA GLU A 173 4.85 16.86 -4.28
C GLU A 173 3.66 16.92 -3.32
N VAL A 174 2.96 15.80 -3.10
CA VAL A 174 1.82 15.72 -2.17
C VAL A 174 2.24 16.10 -0.76
N LEU A 175 3.29 15.47 -0.22
CA LEU A 175 3.70 15.70 1.16
C LEU A 175 4.20 17.14 1.40
N GLU A 176 4.86 17.74 0.41
CA GLU A 176 5.32 19.13 0.48
C GLU A 176 4.16 20.15 0.29
N SER A 177 3.11 19.78 -0.46
CA SER A 177 1.96 20.67 -0.74
C SER A 177 0.95 20.73 0.41
N ILE A 178 0.80 19.66 1.19
CA ILE A 178 -0.19 19.59 2.28
C ILE A 178 0.40 19.16 3.64
N PRO A 179 1.48 19.79 4.13
CA PRO A 179 2.16 19.40 5.36
C PRO A 179 1.27 19.54 6.61
N GLU A 180 0.31 20.48 6.60
CA GLU A 180 -0.64 20.64 7.70
C GLU A 180 -1.61 19.44 7.82
N VAL A 181 -1.94 18.79 6.70
CA VAL A 181 -2.77 17.57 6.72
C VAL A 181 -1.96 16.39 7.26
N VAL A 182 -0.69 16.27 6.86
CA VAL A 182 0.24 15.27 7.41
C VAL A 182 0.35 15.40 8.93
N LYS A 183 0.54 16.63 9.45
CA LYS A 183 0.59 16.88 10.90
C LYS A 183 -0.68 16.41 11.63
N ILE A 184 -1.84 16.51 11.00
CA ILE A 184 -3.11 16.02 11.59
C ILE A 184 -3.12 14.50 11.67
N TYR A 185 -2.76 13.81 10.58
CA TYR A 185 -2.69 12.35 10.54
C TYR A 185 -1.69 11.79 11.56
N LEU A 186 -0.61 12.53 11.81
CA LEU A 186 0.46 12.15 12.74
C LEU A 186 0.28 12.68 14.17
N LYS A 187 -0.92 13.12 14.55
CA LYS A 187 -1.21 13.42 15.96
C LYS A 187 -1.30 12.13 16.79
N PRO A 188 -0.65 12.03 17.96
CA PRO A 188 -0.71 10.81 18.79
C PRO A 188 -2.14 10.40 19.20
N GLU A 189 -3.07 11.35 19.30
CA GLU A 189 -4.46 11.07 19.66
C GLU A 189 -5.26 10.43 18.50
N ASN A 190 -4.75 10.54 17.27
CA ASN A 190 -5.39 10.08 16.04
C ASN A 190 -4.99 8.63 15.71
N THR A 191 -5.39 7.69 16.57
CA THR A 191 -4.99 6.27 16.47
C THR A 191 -5.92 5.39 15.62
N GLY A 192 -7.04 5.94 15.11
CA GLY A 192 -7.99 5.19 14.31
C GLY A 192 -7.46 4.84 12.92
N GLN A 193 -7.95 3.75 12.32
CA GLN A 193 -7.59 3.30 10.95
C GLN A 193 -7.82 4.36 9.86
N PHE A 194 -8.67 5.36 10.11
CA PHE A 194 -8.87 6.48 9.19
C PHE A 194 -7.65 7.40 9.10
N TYR A 195 -6.73 7.34 10.06
CA TYR A 195 -5.49 8.13 10.05
C TYR A 195 -4.28 7.32 9.56
N ALA A 196 -4.53 6.21 8.87
CA ALA A 196 -3.47 5.47 8.17
C ALA A 196 -2.93 6.26 6.97
N GLU A 197 -1.67 6.03 6.64
CA GLU A 197 -0.98 6.65 5.51
C GLU A 197 -1.64 6.31 4.17
N ASP A 198 -2.18 5.10 4.01
CA ASP A 198 -2.85 4.71 2.78
C ASP A 198 -4.17 5.45 2.58
N VAL A 199 -4.88 5.77 3.67
CA VAL A 199 -6.04 6.66 3.68
C VAL A 199 -5.65 8.08 3.30
N PHE A 200 -4.52 8.58 3.82
CA PHE A 200 -3.97 9.88 3.43
C PHE A 200 -3.74 9.95 1.92
N PHE A 201 -2.90 9.07 1.37
CA PHE A 201 -2.57 9.10 -0.07
C PHE A 201 -3.75 8.75 -0.97
N SER A 202 -4.69 7.93 -0.50
CA SER A 202 -5.87 7.58 -1.29
C SER A 202 -6.87 8.73 -1.43
N ILE A 203 -6.90 9.71 -0.53
CA ILE A 203 -7.99 10.69 -0.49
C ILE A 203 -7.49 12.14 -0.48
N GLU A 204 -6.52 12.46 0.35
CA GLU A 204 -6.17 13.85 0.65
C GLU A 204 -5.55 14.62 -0.51
N PRO A 205 -4.77 14.02 -1.45
CA PRO A 205 -4.30 14.74 -2.63
C PRO A 205 -5.42 15.42 -3.42
N GLU A 206 -6.43 14.66 -3.86
CA GLU A 206 -7.50 15.18 -4.72
C GLU A 206 -8.38 16.19 -3.97
N ARG A 207 -8.62 15.98 -2.67
CA ARG A 207 -9.36 16.93 -1.82
C ARG A 207 -8.70 18.29 -1.69
N ASN A 208 -7.39 18.31 -1.75
CA ASN A 208 -6.60 19.53 -1.64
C ASN A 208 -6.19 20.04 -3.03
N GLY A 209 -6.90 19.62 -4.09
CA GLY A 209 -6.72 20.13 -5.45
C GLY A 209 -5.48 19.60 -6.17
N ILE A 210 -4.83 18.55 -5.66
CA ILE A 210 -3.66 17.95 -6.27
C ILE A 210 -4.11 16.85 -7.24
N ILE A 211 -3.67 16.94 -8.49
CA ILE A 211 -3.93 15.89 -9.49
C ILE A 211 -3.16 14.63 -9.08
N PHE A 212 -3.90 13.55 -8.79
CA PHE A 212 -3.35 12.31 -8.26
C PHE A 212 -4.02 11.08 -8.90
N SER A 213 -3.37 10.55 -9.94
CA SER A 213 -3.90 9.49 -10.79
C SER A 213 -3.83 8.11 -10.14
N LYS A 214 -4.97 7.42 -10.08
CA LYS A 214 -5.13 6.04 -9.62
C LYS A 214 -6.01 5.27 -10.61
N PRO A 215 -5.83 3.96 -10.77
CA PRO A 215 -6.78 3.14 -11.52
C PRO A 215 -8.12 3.03 -10.78
N ASN A 216 -9.15 2.57 -11.50
CA ASN A 216 -10.37 2.14 -10.83
C ASN A 216 -10.15 0.83 -10.06
N TYR A 217 -11.03 0.52 -9.10
CA TYR A 217 -10.87 -0.66 -8.24
C TYR A 217 -10.81 -2.00 -8.99
N LYS A 218 -11.45 -2.13 -10.16
CA LYS A 218 -11.43 -3.39 -10.91
C LYS A 218 -10.05 -3.65 -11.51
N GLU A 219 -9.44 -2.61 -12.07
CA GLU A 219 -8.05 -2.68 -12.55
C GLU A 219 -7.07 -2.84 -11.37
N ALA A 220 -7.31 -2.18 -10.23
CA ALA A 220 -6.49 -2.37 -9.04
C ALA A 220 -6.54 -3.82 -8.48
N CYS A 221 -7.65 -4.55 -8.68
CA CYS A 221 -7.74 -5.98 -8.31
C CYS A 221 -6.75 -6.85 -9.11
N LEU A 222 -6.35 -6.44 -10.31
CA LEU A 222 -5.31 -7.13 -11.10
C LEU A 222 -3.90 -6.77 -10.61
N PHE A 223 -3.74 -5.71 -9.83
CA PHE A 223 -2.45 -5.37 -9.22
C PHE A 223 -2.25 -6.10 -7.89
N SER A 224 -3.16 -5.91 -6.93
CA SER A 224 -3.05 -6.54 -5.62
C SER A 224 -4.40 -6.93 -5.03
N ILE A 225 -4.42 -8.06 -4.34
CA ILE A 225 -5.55 -8.55 -3.54
C ILE A 225 -5.12 -8.65 -2.08
N GLU A 226 -5.85 -7.99 -1.18
CA GLU A 226 -5.68 -8.15 0.27
C GLU A 226 -6.87 -8.87 0.90
N ASN A 227 -8.08 -8.31 0.74
CA ASN A 227 -9.30 -8.83 1.36
C ASN A 227 -10.34 -9.21 0.30
N LYS A 228 -11.30 -10.06 0.67
CA LYS A 228 -12.43 -10.50 -0.20
C LYS A 228 -11.93 -11.14 -1.47
N GLN A 229 -11.05 -12.11 -1.29
CA GLN A 229 -10.22 -12.72 -2.32
C GLN A 229 -11.09 -13.37 -3.40
N GLU A 230 -12.15 -14.09 -3.03
CA GLU A 230 -13.11 -14.65 -4.00
C GLU A 230 -13.77 -13.56 -4.87
N LYS A 231 -14.21 -12.46 -4.25
CA LYS A 231 -14.82 -11.34 -4.98
C LYS A 231 -13.82 -10.65 -5.90
N ALA A 232 -12.60 -10.43 -5.43
CA ALA A 232 -11.52 -9.85 -6.22
C ALA A 232 -11.15 -10.75 -7.41
N MET A 233 -11.05 -12.07 -7.19
CA MET A 233 -10.80 -13.04 -8.27
C MET A 233 -11.96 -13.09 -9.28
N ASN A 234 -13.20 -12.99 -8.83
CA ASN A 234 -14.35 -12.87 -9.73
C ASN A 234 -14.29 -11.59 -10.59
N ILE A 235 -13.87 -10.46 -10.00
CA ILE A 235 -13.61 -9.21 -10.74
C ILE A 235 -12.51 -9.41 -11.79
N ASN A 236 -11.46 -10.16 -11.44
CA ASN A 236 -10.36 -10.51 -12.32
C ASN A 236 -10.71 -11.64 -13.32
N LYS A 237 -11.94 -12.15 -13.31
CA LYS A 237 -12.38 -13.29 -14.16
C LYS A 237 -11.51 -14.55 -13.98
N GLY A 238 -11.02 -14.77 -12.76
CA GLY A 238 -10.15 -15.88 -12.42
C GLY A 238 -8.66 -15.66 -12.69
N GLU A 239 -8.27 -14.51 -13.26
CA GLU A 239 -6.85 -14.18 -13.46
C GLU A 239 -6.17 -13.81 -12.14
N LEU A 240 -4.96 -14.34 -11.93
CA LEU A 240 -4.15 -13.97 -10.78
C LEU A 240 -3.66 -12.52 -10.89
N PRO A 241 -3.67 -11.78 -9.76
CA PRO A 241 -3.10 -10.43 -9.73
C PRO A 241 -1.58 -10.47 -9.91
N PHE A 242 -0.96 -9.30 -10.04
CA PHE A 242 0.49 -9.16 -9.92
C PHE A 242 1.00 -9.69 -8.57
N GLY A 243 0.30 -9.37 -7.47
CA GLY A 243 0.56 -9.98 -6.17
C GLY A 243 -0.62 -9.93 -5.21
N CYS A 244 -0.39 -10.35 -3.98
CA CYS A 244 -1.32 -10.24 -2.88
C CYS A 244 -0.61 -9.79 -1.61
N HIS A 245 -1.40 -9.42 -0.61
CA HIS A 245 -0.93 -9.05 0.72
C HIS A 245 -1.74 -9.76 1.79
N ARG A 246 -1.17 -9.85 3.00
CA ARG A 246 -1.79 -10.45 4.17
C ARG A 246 -2.21 -11.90 3.94
N TRP A 247 -1.48 -12.59 3.04
CA TRP A 247 -1.79 -13.96 2.64
C TRP A 247 -1.71 -14.93 3.83
N ASN A 248 -0.88 -14.61 4.82
CA ASN A 248 -0.72 -15.36 6.07
C ASN A 248 -2.00 -15.40 6.94
N LYS A 249 -2.95 -14.48 6.75
CA LYS A 249 -4.27 -14.51 7.41
C LYS A 249 -5.32 -15.25 6.59
N GLU A 250 -4.99 -15.60 5.35
CA GLU A 250 -5.93 -16.08 4.33
C GLU A 250 -5.34 -17.32 3.64
N LYS A 251 -4.57 -18.12 4.41
CA LYS A 251 -3.77 -19.24 3.90
C LYS A 251 -4.62 -20.26 3.17
N ASP A 252 -5.84 -20.54 3.65
CA ASP A 252 -6.72 -21.53 3.03
C ASP A 252 -7.10 -21.14 1.60
N PHE A 253 -7.35 -19.85 1.36
CA PHE A 253 -7.62 -19.35 0.02
C PHE A 253 -6.39 -19.44 -0.89
N TRP A 254 -5.21 -19.06 -0.36
CA TRP A 254 -3.98 -18.96 -1.16
C TRP A 254 -3.24 -20.30 -1.37
N ARG A 255 -3.45 -21.29 -0.50
CA ARG A 255 -2.78 -22.60 -0.54
C ARG A 255 -2.74 -23.26 -1.91
N PRO A 256 -3.85 -23.39 -2.68
CA PRO A 256 -3.79 -24.01 -4.00
C PRO A 256 -2.95 -23.23 -5.02
N TYR A 257 -2.81 -21.91 -4.86
CA TYR A 257 -2.00 -21.06 -5.74
C TYR A 257 -0.51 -21.11 -5.35
N PHE A 258 -0.22 -21.07 -4.05
CA PHE A 258 1.15 -21.15 -3.53
C PHE A 258 1.77 -22.53 -3.78
N SER A 259 0.97 -23.60 -3.69
CA SER A 259 1.41 -24.95 -4.05
C SER A 259 1.86 -25.07 -5.50
N LYS A 260 1.17 -24.39 -6.43
CA LYS A 260 1.60 -24.32 -7.85
C LYS A 260 2.91 -23.55 -8.04
N ALA A 261 3.21 -22.62 -7.14
CA ALA A 261 4.47 -21.89 -7.10
C ALA A 261 5.58 -22.63 -6.30
N GLY A 262 5.32 -23.85 -5.82
CA GLY A 262 6.31 -24.67 -5.11
C GLY A 262 6.36 -24.48 -3.59
N TYR A 263 5.41 -23.74 -3.00
CA TYR A 263 5.36 -23.49 -1.56
C TYR A 263 4.32 -24.36 -0.84
N SER A 264 4.66 -24.80 0.37
CA SER A 264 3.70 -25.41 1.31
C SER A 264 3.42 -24.40 2.43
N ILE A 265 2.14 -24.02 2.59
CA ILE A 265 1.63 -23.04 3.57
C ILE A 265 0.38 -23.54 4.31
#